data_AF-A0A327WI44-F1
#
_entry.id   AF-A0A327WI44-F1
#
_cell.length_a   1.000
_cell.length_b   1.000
_cell.length_c   1.000
_cell.angle_alpha   90.00
_cell.angle_beta   90.00
_cell.angle_gamma   90.00
#
_symmetry.space_group_name_H-M   'P 1'
#
loop_
_entity.id
_entity.type
_entity.pdbx_description
1 polymer ?
#
loop_
_entity_poly.entity_id
_entity_poly.type
_entity_poly.pdbx_seq_one_letter_code
_entity_poly.pdbx_strand_id
1 'polypeptide(L)'
;MKHLFTIILFSQCFLSVTVLAQQKSAKTYAAIIGNAGPVVSPDIKRRNDEIKFQARTRINKDLLEFLNLLIKDDLGENERNYLIQNSYLLNPQQIFSGDGVVIEDDIDPNHTSAENIVDIGIERYLRNLDLFYSKSDSATIAFSNLVVSDVQEGKEFPYLKVFFTQKFNGRNKQVNIPYKAVQRVAELRAEKLNGKWQTFITRLGFLRPDESLSPLHNLTIPKDFGPKQPVKGTAKIFQKVDTTIDTLIVNWDKQWLQVVRSTIPQLPTGSYQRSKTGSSRKGDISMTLAKSEQKLIFRRNDGAQIAFDRVNNPKETDRLKLKYRRNGWLQIAAGLVALGTSYGGYTNLQKSYNTYNGELAKLNAEYAIWKDLSQQPAGNPVTSMNFNSYSRPGIYAVYGGGTTGAGLILNGIRQLIKAGKL
;
A
#
# COMPACT_ATOMS: atom_id res chain seq x y z
N MET A 1 -63.13 -31.70 -50.21
CA MET A 1 -62.96 -30.27 -50.51
C MET A 1 -64.14 -29.48 -49.96
N LYS A 2 -63.86 -28.60 -48.99
CA LYS A 2 -64.52 -27.29 -48.75
C LYS A 2 -65.94 -27.30 -48.14
N HIS A 3 -66.33 -26.58 -47.08
CA HIS A 3 -65.70 -25.72 -46.05
C HIS A 3 -66.76 -25.64 -44.91
N LEU A 4 -66.41 -25.78 -43.62
CA LEU A 4 -66.04 -24.72 -42.66
C LEU A 4 -67.15 -23.63 -42.49
N PHE A 5 -67.90 -23.58 -41.39
CA PHE A 5 -67.62 -23.02 -40.04
C PHE A 5 -68.02 -21.53 -39.88
N THR A 6 -69.03 -21.25 -39.06
CA THR A 6 -69.20 -20.02 -38.24
C THR A 6 -70.48 -20.19 -37.39
N ILE A 7 -70.42 -20.58 -36.12
CA ILE A 7 -70.33 -19.73 -34.90
C ILE A 7 -71.42 -18.65 -34.85
N ILE A 8 -72.31 -18.70 -33.84
CA ILE A 8 -72.75 -17.62 -32.92
C ILE A 8 -73.93 -18.14 -32.02
N LEU A 9 -74.03 -17.53 -30.83
CA LEU A 9 -75.13 -17.42 -29.84
C LEU A 9 -75.15 -18.43 -28.68
N PHE A 10 -74.67 -18.04 -27.49
CA PHE A 10 -75.39 -17.30 -26.41
C PHE A 10 -76.56 -18.08 -25.82
N SER A 11 -76.43 -18.55 -24.57
CA SER A 11 -77.32 -18.14 -23.47
C SER A 11 -76.95 -18.87 -22.19
N GLN A 12 -76.73 -18.09 -21.14
CA GLN A 12 -76.72 -18.53 -19.75
C GLN A 12 -78.06 -19.15 -19.35
N CYS A 13 -78.05 -20.05 -18.35
CA CYS A 13 -78.86 -19.91 -17.13
C CYS A 13 -78.73 -21.14 -16.19
N PHE A 14 -78.20 -20.87 -15.01
CA PHE A 14 -78.62 -21.31 -13.66
C PHE A 14 -78.75 -22.80 -13.24
N LEU A 15 -78.09 -23.03 -12.09
CA LEU A 15 -78.50 -23.81 -10.90
C LEU A 15 -78.55 -25.34 -11.01
N SER A 16 -77.75 -26.01 -10.18
CA SER A 16 -78.26 -26.70 -8.97
C SER A 16 -77.12 -27.33 -8.16
N VAL A 17 -77.18 -27.10 -6.85
CA VAL A 17 -76.41 -27.76 -5.79
C VAL A 17 -76.96 -29.18 -5.59
N THR A 18 -76.10 -30.19 -5.38
CA THR A 18 -76.17 -31.14 -4.23
C THR A 18 -75.16 -32.31 -4.27
N VAL A 19 -74.58 -32.53 -3.10
CA VAL A 19 -74.27 -33.83 -2.44
C VAL A 19 -72.99 -34.60 -2.83
N LEU A 20 -71.99 -34.41 -1.97
CA LEU A 20 -71.22 -35.42 -1.23
C LEU A 20 -71.19 -36.86 -1.78
N ALA A 21 -70.04 -37.24 -2.33
CA ALA A 21 -69.46 -38.56 -2.11
C ALA A 21 -67.98 -38.38 -1.79
N GLN A 22 -67.68 -38.39 -0.48
CA GLN A 22 -66.33 -38.34 0.08
C GLN A 22 -65.63 -39.68 -0.21
N GLN A 23 -65.10 -39.83 -1.42
CA GLN A 23 -64.21 -40.93 -1.75
C GLN A 23 -62.87 -40.63 -1.07
N LYS A 24 -62.54 -41.39 -0.02
CA LYS A 24 -61.21 -41.38 0.61
C LYS A 24 -60.17 -41.71 -0.46
N SER A 25 -59.63 -40.66 -1.08
CA SER A 25 -58.41 -40.70 -1.87
C SER A 25 -57.33 -41.30 -0.97
N ALA A 26 -56.98 -42.55 -1.21
CA ALA A 26 -55.75 -43.12 -0.69
C ALA A 26 -54.62 -42.12 -1.03
N LYS A 27 -53.93 -41.61 -0.01
CA LYS A 27 -52.76 -40.73 -0.24
C LYS A 27 -51.72 -41.55 -0.98
N THR A 28 -51.70 -41.45 -2.30
CA THR A 28 -50.61 -41.96 -3.11
C THR A 28 -49.44 -41.01 -2.89
N TYR A 29 -48.52 -41.40 -2.02
CA TYR A 29 -47.24 -40.73 -1.90
C TYR A 29 -46.41 -41.14 -3.12
N ALA A 30 -46.48 -40.34 -4.19
CA ALA A 30 -45.47 -40.42 -5.24
C ALA A 30 -44.17 -39.85 -4.65
N ALA A 31 -43.26 -40.72 -4.23
CA ALA A 31 -41.89 -40.33 -3.97
C ALA A 31 -41.28 -39.94 -5.32
N ILE A 32 -41.16 -38.64 -5.56
CA ILE A 32 -40.31 -38.14 -6.63
C ILE A 32 -38.89 -38.50 -6.21
N ILE A 33 -38.30 -39.50 -6.87
CA ILE A 33 -36.86 -39.77 -6.79
C ILE A 33 -36.21 -38.56 -7.47
N GLY A 34 -35.99 -37.49 -6.71
CA GLY A 34 -35.15 -36.40 -7.16
C GLY A 34 -33.79 -37.00 -7.51
N ASN A 35 -33.31 -36.72 -8.71
CA ASN A 35 -31.96 -37.10 -9.13
C ASN A 35 -31.02 -36.78 -7.97
N ALA A 36 -30.50 -37.82 -7.32
CA ALA A 36 -29.54 -37.65 -6.25
C ALA A 36 -28.40 -36.83 -6.87
N GLY A 37 -28.24 -35.60 -6.39
CA GLY A 37 -27.12 -34.76 -6.80
C GLY A 37 -25.81 -35.55 -6.64
N PRO A 38 -24.75 -35.17 -7.36
CA PRO A 38 -23.48 -35.90 -7.34
C PRO A 38 -23.11 -36.27 -5.91
N VAL A 39 -22.92 -37.58 -5.65
CA VAL A 39 -22.60 -38.09 -4.32
C VAL A 39 -21.27 -37.50 -3.90
N VAL A 40 -21.32 -36.46 -3.08
CA VAL A 40 -20.13 -35.85 -2.49
C VAL A 40 -19.53 -36.87 -1.53
N SER A 41 -18.26 -37.21 -1.72
CA SER A 41 -17.61 -38.19 -0.84
C SER A 41 -17.67 -37.72 0.63
N PRO A 42 -17.81 -38.64 1.60
CA PRO A 42 -17.89 -38.28 3.02
C PRO A 42 -16.73 -37.40 3.50
N ASP A 43 -15.54 -37.59 2.93
CA ASP A 43 -14.35 -36.77 3.22
C ASP A 43 -14.48 -35.32 2.73
N ILE A 44 -15.04 -35.10 1.53
CA ILE A 44 -15.26 -33.75 1.00
C ILE A 44 -16.30 -33.03 1.86
N LYS A 45 -17.37 -33.73 2.27
CA LYS A 45 -18.38 -33.15 3.16
C LYS A 45 -17.76 -32.71 4.49
N ARG A 46 -17.04 -33.62 5.17
CA ARG A 46 -16.36 -33.32 6.44
C ARG A 46 -15.39 -32.14 6.33
N ARG A 47 -14.58 -32.12 5.26
CA ARG A 47 -13.65 -31.02 4.96
C ARG A 47 -14.40 -29.69 4.80
N ASN A 48 -15.48 -29.68 4.02
CA ASN A 48 -16.25 -28.47 3.75
C ASN A 48 -16.95 -27.96 5.02
N ASP A 49 -17.47 -28.86 5.85
CA ASP A 49 -18.07 -28.51 7.14
C ASP A 49 -17.03 -27.89 8.10
N GLU A 50 -15.81 -28.44 8.15
CA GLU A 50 -14.71 -27.85 8.92
C GLU A 50 -14.34 -26.44 8.42
N ILE A 51 -14.18 -26.26 7.10
CA ILE A 51 -13.87 -24.95 6.51
C ILE A 51 -14.98 -23.93 6.81
N LYS A 52 -16.26 -24.31 6.67
CA LYS A 52 -17.40 -23.44 7.00
C LYS A 52 -17.42 -23.05 8.46
N PHE A 53 -17.13 -23.99 9.37
CA PHE A 53 -17.02 -23.72 10.80
C PHE A 53 -15.90 -22.72 11.11
N GLN A 54 -14.73 -22.90 10.48
CA GLN A 54 -13.59 -21.99 10.65
C GLN A 54 -13.90 -20.60 10.10
N ALA A 55 -14.53 -20.50 8.93
CA ALA A 55 -14.93 -19.20 8.36
C ALA A 55 -15.95 -18.47 9.23
N ARG A 56 -16.93 -19.20 9.77
CA ARG A 56 -17.91 -18.67 10.71
C ARG A 56 -17.23 -18.10 11.95
N THR A 57 -16.31 -18.86 12.52
CA THR A 57 -15.53 -18.47 13.71
C THR A 57 -14.68 -17.24 13.42
N ARG A 58 -14.00 -17.23 12.27
CA ARG A 58 -13.15 -16.13 11.84
C ARG A 58 -13.88 -14.79 11.78
N ILE A 59 -15.11 -14.77 11.28
CA ILE A 59 -15.90 -13.54 11.19
C ILE A 59 -16.60 -13.23 12.52
N ASN A 60 -17.35 -14.19 13.07
CA ASN A 60 -18.23 -13.92 14.21
C ASN A 60 -17.49 -13.76 15.54
N LYS A 61 -16.30 -14.33 15.65
CA LYS A 61 -15.48 -14.29 16.86
C LYS A 61 -14.22 -13.48 16.63
N ASP A 62 -13.29 -13.99 15.82
CA ASP A 62 -11.95 -13.41 15.74
C ASP A 62 -11.96 -11.96 15.24
N LEU A 63 -12.61 -11.68 14.10
CA LEU A 63 -12.72 -10.33 13.56
C LEU A 63 -13.50 -9.42 14.51
N LEU A 64 -14.63 -9.88 15.04
CA LEU A 64 -15.47 -9.09 15.93
C LEU A 64 -14.75 -8.70 17.24
N GLU A 65 -14.10 -9.66 17.89
CA GLU A 65 -13.30 -9.44 19.10
C GLU A 65 -12.12 -8.53 18.81
N PHE A 66 -11.44 -8.73 17.67
CA PHE A 66 -10.32 -7.89 17.26
C PHE A 66 -10.73 -6.43 17.04
N LEU A 67 -11.81 -6.17 16.30
CA LEU A 67 -12.28 -4.79 16.07
C LEU A 67 -12.70 -4.12 17.39
N ASN A 68 -13.38 -4.84 18.29
CA ASN A 68 -13.74 -4.32 19.61
C ASN A 68 -12.52 -4.11 20.52
N LEU A 69 -11.52 -4.98 20.46
CA LEU A 69 -10.26 -4.82 21.19
C LEU A 69 -9.52 -3.56 20.71
N LEU A 70 -9.46 -3.35 19.40
CA LEU A 70 -8.84 -2.18 18.79
C LEU A 70 -9.51 -0.86 19.18
N ILE A 71 -10.69 -0.83 19.78
CA ILE A 71 -11.37 0.42 20.18
C ILE A 71 -11.48 0.57 21.70
N LYS A 72 -10.84 -0.29 22.50
CA LYS A 72 -10.80 -0.11 23.95
C LYS A 72 -10.03 1.15 24.35
N ASP A 73 -10.49 1.82 25.41
CA ASP A 73 -9.89 3.05 25.92
C ASP A 73 -8.54 2.82 26.62
N ASP A 74 -8.39 1.68 27.31
CA ASP A 74 -7.20 1.29 28.08
C ASP A 74 -6.02 0.79 27.22
N LEU A 75 -6.26 0.51 25.94
CA LEU A 75 -5.27 -0.05 25.04
C LEU A 75 -4.33 1.03 24.48
N GLY A 76 -3.06 0.98 24.88
CA GLY A 76 -2.01 1.92 24.46
C GLY A 76 -1.71 1.88 22.95
N GLU A 77 -1.15 2.96 22.42
CA GLU A 77 -0.88 3.12 20.98
C GLU A 77 0.08 2.06 20.43
N ASN A 78 1.16 1.75 21.15
CA ASN A 78 2.14 0.73 20.73
C ASN A 78 1.52 -0.67 20.65
N GLU A 79 0.70 -1.03 21.64
CA GLU A 79 0.01 -2.32 21.68
C GLU A 79 -1.01 -2.43 20.53
N ARG A 80 -1.72 -1.34 20.25
CA ARG A 80 -2.64 -1.24 19.13
C ARG A 80 -1.94 -1.39 17.78
N ASN A 81 -0.81 -0.71 17.59
CA ASN A 81 0.02 -0.85 16.38
C ASN A 81 0.50 -2.30 16.21
N TYR A 82 0.91 -2.95 17.29
CA TYR A 82 1.30 -4.35 17.30
C TYR A 82 0.14 -5.29 16.93
N LEU A 83 -1.06 -5.08 17.50
CA LEU A 83 -2.26 -5.83 17.16
C LEU A 83 -2.66 -5.65 15.69
N ILE A 84 -2.61 -4.42 15.17
CA ILE A 84 -2.88 -4.12 13.76
C ILE A 84 -1.91 -4.92 12.87
N GLN A 85 -0.61 -4.84 13.10
CA GLN A 85 0.39 -5.55 12.30
C GLN A 85 0.19 -7.07 12.36
N ASN A 86 -0.04 -7.62 13.54
CA ASN A 86 -0.25 -9.05 13.70
C ASN A 86 -1.54 -9.56 13.05
N SER A 87 -2.53 -8.70 12.82
CA SER A 87 -3.77 -9.15 12.18
C SER A 87 -3.57 -9.63 10.73
N TYR A 88 -2.51 -9.17 10.05
CA TYR A 88 -2.24 -9.50 8.63
C TYR A 88 -0.83 -10.03 8.34
N LEU A 89 0.09 -9.99 9.31
CA LEU A 89 1.39 -10.65 9.20
C LEU A 89 1.27 -12.15 9.54
N LEU A 90 2.23 -12.96 9.08
CA LEU A 90 2.25 -14.39 9.31
C LEU A 90 2.51 -14.72 10.79
N ASN A 91 1.45 -15.04 11.54
CA ASN A 91 1.50 -15.48 12.93
C ASN A 91 0.22 -16.26 13.30
N PRO A 92 0.15 -16.92 14.46
CA PRO A 92 -1.03 -17.69 14.86
C PRO A 92 -2.31 -16.87 15.04
N GLN A 93 -2.21 -15.56 15.25
CA GLN A 93 -3.32 -14.62 15.42
C GLN A 93 -3.71 -13.92 14.10
N GLN A 94 -3.13 -14.33 12.97
CA GLN A 94 -3.45 -13.76 11.67
C GLN A 94 -4.92 -13.98 11.31
N ILE A 95 -5.63 -12.89 11.02
CA ILE A 95 -7.05 -12.85 10.61
C ILE A 95 -7.15 -12.67 9.09
N PHE A 96 -6.31 -11.77 8.56
CA PHE A 96 -6.28 -11.38 7.16
C PHE A 96 -5.16 -12.12 6.43
N SER A 97 -5.40 -12.51 5.19
CA SER A 97 -4.46 -13.28 4.36
C SER A 97 -3.14 -12.56 4.06
N GLY A 98 -3.08 -11.23 4.25
CA GLY A 98 -1.91 -10.40 4.06
C GLY A 98 -2.24 -8.91 4.18
N ASP A 99 -1.22 -8.05 4.07
CA ASP A 99 -1.34 -6.59 4.02
C ASP A 99 -2.01 -6.06 2.73
N GLY A 100 -2.04 -6.89 1.69
CA GLY A 100 -2.73 -6.59 0.42
C GLY A 100 -4.26 -6.76 0.44
N VAL A 101 -4.86 -7.08 1.59
CA VAL A 101 -6.31 -7.21 1.72
C VAL A 101 -6.99 -5.85 1.55
N VAL A 102 -7.98 -5.81 0.67
CA VAL A 102 -8.80 -4.63 0.40
C VAL A 102 -10.08 -4.67 1.25
N ILE A 103 -10.38 -3.53 1.86
CA ILE A 103 -11.59 -3.31 2.65
C ILE A 103 -12.32 -2.10 2.10
N GLU A 104 -13.62 -2.25 1.88
CA GLU A 104 -14.50 -1.13 1.54
C GLU A 104 -14.82 -0.37 2.83
N ASP A 105 -14.47 0.90 2.90
CA ASP A 105 -14.55 1.73 4.11
C ASP A 105 -16.00 1.87 4.62
N ASP A 106 -16.22 1.50 5.87
CA ASP A 106 -17.48 1.70 6.61
C ASP A 106 -17.26 2.48 7.93
N ILE A 107 -16.06 3.05 8.11
CA ILE A 107 -15.72 3.89 9.26
C ILE A 107 -16.35 5.29 9.10
N ASP A 108 -16.48 5.79 7.88
CA ASP A 108 -17.32 6.95 7.60
C ASP A 108 -18.81 6.52 7.61
N PRO A 109 -19.67 7.09 8.49
CA PRO A 109 -21.09 6.73 8.56
C PRO A 109 -21.88 7.06 7.28
N ASN A 110 -21.31 7.81 6.33
CA ASN A 110 -21.91 8.05 5.01
C ASN A 110 -21.71 6.86 4.05
N HIS A 111 -20.68 6.03 4.26
CA HIS A 111 -20.44 4.85 3.44
C HIS A 111 -21.28 3.68 3.95
N THR A 112 -22.45 3.49 3.34
CA THR A 112 -23.45 2.51 3.81
C THR A 112 -23.82 1.43 2.79
N SER A 113 -23.35 1.56 1.55
CA SER A 113 -23.70 0.64 0.47
C SER A 113 -22.60 0.55 -0.59
N ALA A 114 -22.76 -0.43 -1.49
CA ALA A 114 -21.88 -0.66 -2.64
C ALA A 114 -21.93 0.44 -3.72
N GLU A 115 -22.76 1.48 -3.57
CA GLU A 115 -22.87 2.56 -4.55
C GLU A 115 -21.79 3.64 -4.36
N ASN A 116 -21.30 3.80 -3.12
CA ASN A 116 -20.30 4.80 -2.74
C ASN A 116 -19.08 4.13 -2.12
N ILE A 117 -18.47 3.21 -2.87
CA ILE A 117 -17.34 2.40 -2.38
C ILE A 117 -16.06 3.23 -2.35
N VAL A 118 -15.37 3.19 -1.22
CA VAL A 118 -13.98 3.61 -1.08
C VAL A 118 -13.14 2.41 -0.67
N ASP A 119 -12.42 1.84 -1.63
CA ASP A 119 -11.48 0.74 -1.38
C ASP A 119 -10.22 1.26 -0.69
N ILE A 120 -9.90 0.70 0.48
CA ILE A 120 -8.69 1.00 1.22
C ILE A 120 -7.97 -0.27 1.65
N GLY A 121 -6.65 -0.19 1.82
CA GLY A 121 -5.86 -1.30 2.36
C GLY A 121 -6.15 -1.53 3.85
N ILE A 122 -6.01 -2.79 4.30
CA ILE A 122 -6.27 -3.21 5.68
C ILE A 122 -5.62 -2.32 6.73
N GLU A 123 -4.34 -1.96 6.59
CA GLU A 123 -3.66 -1.12 7.58
C GLU A 123 -4.34 0.26 7.69
N ARG A 124 -4.69 0.87 6.55
CA ARG A 124 -5.38 2.16 6.52
C ARG A 124 -6.77 2.06 7.13
N TYR A 125 -7.51 1.00 6.84
CA TYR A 125 -8.82 0.75 7.44
C TYR A 125 -8.75 0.67 8.97
N LEU A 126 -7.83 -0.13 9.51
CA LEU A 126 -7.70 -0.32 10.96
C LEU A 126 -7.19 0.95 11.67
N ARG A 127 -6.32 1.74 11.02
CA ARG A 127 -5.90 3.05 11.53
C ARG A 127 -7.04 4.07 11.48
N ASN A 128 -7.86 4.06 10.43
CA ASN A 128 -9.05 4.91 10.34
C ASN A 128 -10.03 4.57 11.47
N LEU A 129 -10.24 3.29 11.75
CA LEU A 129 -11.06 2.85 12.89
C LEU A 129 -10.53 3.44 14.21
N ASP A 130 -9.24 3.30 14.51
CA ASP A 130 -8.64 3.85 15.73
C ASP A 130 -8.78 5.39 15.83
N LEU A 131 -8.52 6.08 14.72
CA LEU A 131 -8.52 7.54 14.66
C LEU A 131 -9.92 8.12 14.74
N PHE A 132 -10.85 7.61 13.94
CA PHE A 132 -12.15 8.25 13.71
C PHE A 132 -13.31 7.64 14.48
N TYR A 133 -13.19 6.41 14.98
CA TYR A 133 -14.24 5.82 15.81
C TYR A 133 -14.00 6.11 17.30
N SER A 134 -15.06 6.46 18.02
CA SER A 134 -15.00 6.70 19.47
C SER A 134 -14.68 5.41 20.21
N LYS A 135 -13.66 5.50 21.07
CA LYS A 135 -13.23 4.40 21.93
C LYS A 135 -14.23 4.18 23.08
N SER A 136 -14.25 2.97 23.62
CA SER A 136 -15.19 2.56 24.67
C SER A 136 -14.67 1.35 25.43
N ASP A 137 -14.87 1.33 26.74
CA ASP A 137 -14.61 0.17 27.62
C ASP A 137 -15.53 -1.03 27.33
N SER A 138 -16.68 -0.78 26.71
CA SER A 138 -17.65 -1.81 26.29
C SER A 138 -17.58 -2.09 24.78
N ALA A 139 -17.96 -3.31 24.39
CA ALA A 139 -18.04 -3.69 22.97
C ALA A 139 -19.16 -2.90 22.27
N THR A 140 -18.80 -2.10 21.27
CA THR A 140 -19.75 -1.27 20.52
C THR A 140 -19.90 -1.68 19.06
N ILE A 141 -19.07 -2.60 18.57
CA ILE A 141 -19.19 -3.17 17.22
C ILE A 141 -19.90 -4.52 17.35
N ALA A 142 -20.94 -4.74 16.55
CA ALA A 142 -21.73 -5.97 16.59
C ALA A 142 -21.97 -6.53 15.18
N PHE A 143 -21.90 -7.86 15.06
CA PHE A 143 -22.27 -8.60 13.86
C PHE A 143 -23.55 -9.39 14.10
N SER A 144 -24.40 -9.51 13.08
CA SER A 144 -25.64 -10.31 13.10
C SER A 144 -25.94 -10.91 11.72
N ASN A 145 -26.99 -11.74 11.64
CA ASN A 145 -27.47 -12.34 10.37
C ASN A 145 -26.37 -13.04 9.56
N LEU A 146 -25.52 -13.81 10.24
CA LEU A 146 -24.33 -14.39 9.63
C LEU A 146 -24.67 -15.68 8.87
N VAL A 147 -24.38 -15.70 7.57
CA VAL A 147 -24.66 -16.79 6.64
C VAL A 147 -23.38 -17.15 5.89
N VAL A 148 -23.06 -18.45 5.83
CA VAL A 148 -21.83 -18.97 5.20
C VAL A 148 -22.20 -19.66 3.89
N SER A 149 -21.55 -19.30 2.78
CA SER A 149 -21.76 -19.95 1.48
C SER A 149 -21.21 -21.38 1.45
N ASP A 150 -21.50 -22.10 0.38
CA ASP A 150 -20.78 -23.33 0.07
C ASP A 150 -19.30 -23.07 -0.22
N VAL A 151 -18.48 -24.07 0.09
CA VAL A 151 -17.05 -24.08 -0.21
C VAL A 151 -16.86 -24.36 -1.69
N GLN A 152 -16.03 -23.54 -2.33
CA GLN A 152 -15.77 -23.60 -3.75
C GLN A 152 -14.30 -23.93 -3.97
N GLU A 153 -14.03 -24.83 -4.91
CA GLU A 153 -12.66 -25.20 -5.25
C GLU A 153 -12.05 -24.13 -6.15
N GLY A 154 -11.08 -23.38 -5.63
CA GLY A 154 -10.22 -22.52 -6.43
C GLY A 154 -9.05 -23.28 -7.05
N LYS A 155 -8.31 -22.60 -7.93
CA LYS A 155 -7.09 -23.18 -8.55
C LYS A 155 -5.99 -23.46 -7.54
N GLU A 156 -5.87 -22.62 -6.52
CA GLU A 156 -4.78 -22.67 -5.54
C GLU A 156 -5.29 -23.09 -4.15
N PHE A 157 -6.48 -22.62 -3.77
CA PHE A 157 -7.08 -22.85 -2.46
C PHE A 157 -8.61 -22.91 -2.57
N PRO A 158 -9.30 -23.67 -1.70
CA PRO A 158 -10.73 -23.53 -1.52
C PRO A 158 -11.07 -22.14 -0.98
N TYR A 159 -12.20 -21.60 -1.38
CA TYR A 159 -12.67 -20.29 -0.93
C TYR A 159 -14.17 -20.30 -0.68
N LEU A 160 -14.64 -19.33 0.08
CA LEU A 160 -16.06 -19.14 0.39
C LEU A 160 -16.36 -17.70 0.79
N LYS A 161 -17.64 -17.38 0.88
CA LYS A 161 -18.16 -16.09 1.33
C LYS A 161 -18.89 -16.23 2.66
N VAL A 162 -18.76 -15.21 3.49
CA VAL A 162 -19.57 -15.04 4.70
C VAL A 162 -20.30 -13.71 4.59
N PHE A 163 -21.62 -13.79 4.59
CA PHE A 163 -22.54 -12.66 4.55
C PHE A 163 -22.97 -12.34 5.98
N PHE A 164 -22.97 -11.06 6.35
CA PHE A 164 -23.38 -10.65 7.69
C PHE A 164 -23.85 -9.19 7.70
N THR A 165 -24.55 -8.80 8.76
CA THR A 165 -24.87 -7.42 9.04
C THR A 165 -23.91 -6.89 10.10
N GLN A 166 -23.26 -5.76 9.84
CA GLN A 166 -22.39 -5.06 10.78
C GLN A 166 -23.09 -3.81 11.28
N LYS A 167 -22.99 -3.54 12.58
CA LYS A 167 -23.46 -2.30 13.18
C LYS A 167 -22.44 -1.77 14.16
N PHE A 168 -22.06 -0.52 13.96
CA PHE A 168 -21.36 0.28 14.95
C PHE A 168 -22.38 0.97 15.84
N ASN A 169 -22.32 0.76 17.16
CA ASN A 169 -23.20 1.39 18.14
C ASN A 169 -22.56 2.63 18.81
N GLY A 170 -21.27 2.88 18.55
CA GLY A 170 -20.56 4.06 18.98
C GLY A 170 -20.78 5.26 18.05
N ARG A 171 -19.84 6.20 18.07
CA ARG A 171 -19.92 7.46 17.30
C ARG A 171 -18.63 7.68 16.52
N ASN A 172 -18.74 8.38 15.40
CA ASN A 172 -17.57 8.91 14.71
C ASN A 172 -17.13 10.21 15.41
N LYS A 173 -15.82 10.44 15.56
CA LYS A 173 -15.26 11.62 16.24
C LYS A 173 -15.36 12.90 15.41
N GLN A 174 -15.50 12.78 14.09
CA GLN A 174 -15.52 13.91 13.16
C GLN A 174 -16.91 14.17 12.58
N VAL A 175 -17.71 13.12 12.39
CA VAL A 175 -19.02 13.20 11.74
C VAL A 175 -20.12 12.89 12.75
N ASN A 176 -21.03 13.85 12.96
CA ASN A 176 -22.17 13.70 13.87
C ASN A 176 -23.37 13.01 13.19
N ILE A 177 -23.12 11.89 12.52
CA ILE A 177 -24.15 11.06 11.87
C ILE A 177 -24.14 9.69 12.54
N PRO A 178 -25.28 9.15 12.99
CA PRO A 178 -25.34 7.83 13.59
C PRO A 178 -25.06 6.76 12.54
N TYR A 179 -24.27 5.75 12.92
CA TYR A 179 -24.03 4.61 12.06
C TYR A 179 -25.32 3.82 11.79
N LYS A 180 -25.47 3.38 10.54
CA LYS A 180 -26.53 2.46 10.11
C LYS A 180 -26.02 1.02 10.16
N ALA A 181 -26.93 0.07 10.29
CA ALA A 181 -26.59 -1.33 10.07
C ALA A 181 -26.32 -1.55 8.57
N VAL A 182 -25.17 -2.12 8.24
CA VAL A 182 -24.72 -2.32 6.85
C VAL A 182 -24.58 -3.80 6.56
N GLN A 183 -24.97 -4.23 5.36
CA GLN A 183 -24.77 -5.60 4.91
C GLN A 183 -23.38 -5.74 4.31
N ARG A 184 -22.62 -6.71 4.81
CA ARG A 184 -21.22 -6.94 4.47
C ARG A 184 -21.02 -8.36 3.97
N VAL A 185 -19.97 -8.52 3.19
CA VAL A 185 -19.48 -9.79 2.67
C VAL A 185 -17.99 -9.89 2.95
N ALA A 186 -17.58 -10.98 3.58
CA ALA A 186 -16.19 -11.35 3.71
C ALA A 186 -15.90 -12.49 2.73
N GLU A 187 -14.85 -12.34 1.92
CA GLU A 187 -14.32 -13.42 1.09
C GLU A 187 -13.15 -14.06 1.83
N LEU A 188 -13.19 -15.38 2.00
CA LEU A 188 -12.18 -16.12 2.73
C LEU A 188 -11.55 -17.18 1.84
N ARG A 189 -10.24 -17.35 1.99
CA ARG A 189 -9.52 -18.52 1.50
C ARG A 189 -9.28 -19.51 2.64
N ALA A 190 -9.29 -20.80 2.33
CA ALA A 190 -8.99 -21.87 3.26
C ALA A 190 -7.64 -22.50 2.94
N GLU A 191 -6.78 -22.65 3.94
CA GLU A 191 -5.49 -23.30 3.84
C GLU A 191 -5.36 -24.39 4.90
N LYS A 192 -4.60 -25.44 4.59
CA LYS A 192 -4.33 -26.52 5.54
C LYS A 192 -2.97 -26.29 6.20
N LEU A 193 -2.98 -25.84 7.44
CA LEU A 193 -1.78 -25.56 8.23
C LEU A 193 -1.66 -26.59 9.36
N ASN A 194 -0.51 -27.28 9.42
CA ASN A 194 -0.25 -28.33 10.41
C ASN A 194 -1.37 -29.39 10.48
N GLY A 195 -1.91 -29.76 9.32
CA GLY A 195 -2.98 -30.76 9.21
C GLY A 195 -4.40 -30.25 9.52
N LYS A 196 -4.57 -29.01 9.97
CA LYS A 196 -5.87 -28.40 10.30
C LYS A 196 -6.27 -27.35 9.27
N TRP A 197 -7.55 -27.24 8.97
CA TRP A 197 -8.03 -26.15 8.12
C TRP A 197 -8.06 -24.84 8.90
N GLN A 198 -7.56 -23.79 8.26
CA GLN A 198 -7.66 -22.41 8.74
C GLN A 198 -8.20 -21.53 7.61
N THR A 199 -8.91 -20.48 7.96
CA THR A 199 -9.45 -19.52 6.98
C THR A 199 -8.87 -18.14 7.22
N PHE A 200 -8.66 -17.40 6.13
CA PHE A 200 -8.11 -16.05 6.16
C PHE A 200 -8.95 -15.13 5.30
N ILE A 201 -9.22 -13.93 5.79
CA ILE A 201 -9.99 -12.92 5.06
C ILE A 201 -9.11 -12.37 3.92
N THR A 202 -9.66 -12.38 2.71
CA THR A 202 -9.01 -11.89 1.49
C THR A 202 -9.60 -10.57 1.01
N ARG A 203 -10.88 -10.32 1.35
CA ARG A 203 -11.60 -9.07 1.08
C ARG A 203 -12.72 -8.90 2.09
N LEU A 204 -13.01 -7.65 2.46
CA LEU A 204 -14.20 -7.27 3.24
C LEU A 204 -14.92 -6.13 2.51
N GLY A 205 -16.15 -6.36 2.06
CA GLY A 205 -16.90 -5.38 1.26
C GLY A 205 -18.36 -5.25 1.67
N PHE A 206 -19.06 -4.28 1.09
CA PHE A 206 -20.52 -4.20 1.13
C PHE A 206 -21.14 -5.29 0.26
N LEU A 207 -22.32 -5.77 0.66
CA LEU A 207 -23.09 -6.68 -0.16
C LEU A 207 -23.55 -5.97 -1.43
N ARG A 208 -23.25 -6.56 -2.59
CA ARG A 208 -23.73 -6.08 -3.89
C ARG A 208 -25.00 -6.83 -4.30
N PRO A 209 -25.90 -6.23 -5.11
CA PRO A 209 -27.15 -6.87 -5.52
C PRO A 209 -26.96 -8.17 -6.33
N ASP A 210 -25.84 -8.30 -7.05
CA ASP A 210 -25.48 -9.47 -7.86
C ASP A 210 -24.69 -10.54 -7.06
N GLU A 211 -24.26 -10.21 -5.84
CA GLU A 211 -23.59 -11.16 -4.96
C GLU A 211 -24.63 -12.01 -4.22
N SER A 212 -24.61 -13.32 -4.49
CA SER A 212 -25.51 -14.28 -3.85
C SER A 212 -24.74 -15.43 -3.20
N LEU A 213 -25.49 -16.34 -2.56
CA LEU A 213 -24.95 -17.62 -2.07
C LEU A 213 -24.54 -18.58 -3.21
N SER A 214 -24.80 -18.21 -4.47
CA SER A 214 -24.44 -19.00 -5.64
C SER A 214 -22.91 -19.14 -5.76
N PRO A 215 -22.44 -20.23 -6.39
CA PRO A 215 -21.01 -20.41 -6.66
C PRO A 215 -20.46 -19.18 -7.38
N LEU A 216 -19.40 -18.59 -6.83
CA LEU A 216 -18.62 -17.57 -7.51
C LEU A 216 -18.13 -18.21 -8.80
N HIS A 217 -18.39 -17.54 -9.92
CA HIS A 217 -17.66 -17.87 -11.12
C HIS A 217 -16.17 -17.65 -10.82
N ASN A 218 -15.34 -18.63 -11.18
CA ASN A 218 -13.88 -18.52 -11.09
C ASN A 218 -13.47 -17.10 -11.46
N LEU A 219 -12.70 -16.43 -10.60
CA LEU A 219 -12.12 -15.13 -10.88
C LEU A 219 -11.50 -15.18 -12.28
N THR A 220 -12.20 -14.59 -13.24
CA THR A 220 -11.72 -14.51 -14.61
C THR A 220 -10.81 -13.31 -14.60
N ILE A 221 -9.56 -13.53 -14.19
CA ILE A 221 -8.50 -12.53 -14.35
C ILE A 221 -8.49 -12.19 -15.85
N PRO A 222 -8.84 -10.95 -16.25
CA PRO A 222 -8.86 -10.59 -17.65
C PRO A 222 -7.49 -10.85 -18.24
N LYS A 223 -7.41 -11.69 -19.28
CA LYS A 223 -6.16 -12.06 -19.97
C LYS A 223 -5.45 -10.86 -20.63
N ASP A 224 -6.06 -9.68 -20.61
CA ASP A 224 -5.71 -8.56 -21.47
C ASP A 224 -4.80 -7.52 -20.81
N PHE A 225 -4.46 -7.67 -19.53
CA PHE A 225 -3.52 -6.79 -18.84
C PHE A 225 -2.19 -7.49 -18.52
N GLY A 226 -1.48 -7.95 -19.56
CA GLY A 226 -0.11 -8.42 -19.44
C GLY A 226 0.67 -8.26 -20.74
N PRO A 227 1.99 -8.02 -20.71
CA PRO A 227 2.78 -7.95 -21.93
C PRO A 227 2.71 -9.28 -22.70
N LYS A 228 2.57 -9.19 -24.03
CA LYS A 228 2.46 -10.37 -24.91
C LYS A 228 3.70 -11.27 -24.89
N GLN A 229 4.83 -10.83 -24.30
CA GLN A 229 6.07 -11.60 -24.19
C GLN A 229 6.65 -11.58 -22.76
N PRO A 230 7.30 -12.68 -22.31
CA PRO A 230 8.04 -12.71 -21.05
C PRO A 230 9.21 -11.72 -21.09
N VAL A 231 9.39 -10.95 -20.02
CA VAL A 231 10.49 -10.01 -19.91
C VAL A 231 11.71 -10.78 -19.41
N LYS A 232 12.64 -11.10 -20.32
CA LYS A 232 13.94 -11.65 -19.91
C LYS A 232 14.64 -10.64 -19.00
N GLY A 233 14.75 -10.98 -17.72
CA GLY A 233 15.50 -10.18 -16.76
C GLY A 233 16.99 -10.17 -17.10
N THR A 234 17.66 -9.05 -16.82
CA THR A 234 19.13 -9.00 -16.90
C THR A 234 19.72 -9.90 -15.81
N ALA A 235 20.73 -10.71 -16.16
CA ALA A 235 21.47 -11.53 -15.19
C ALA A 235 22.00 -10.66 -14.04
N LYS A 236 21.77 -11.09 -12.79
CA LYS A 236 22.30 -10.43 -11.59
C LYS A 236 23.11 -11.47 -10.81
N ILE A 237 24.30 -11.06 -10.35
CA ILE A 237 25.22 -11.94 -9.63
C ILE A 237 24.85 -11.88 -8.15
N PHE A 238 24.77 -13.04 -7.51
CA PHE A 238 24.40 -13.18 -6.10
C PHE A 238 25.34 -14.15 -5.40
N GLN A 239 25.76 -13.82 -4.18
CA GLN A 239 26.64 -14.69 -3.40
C GLN A 239 25.79 -15.40 -2.36
N LYS A 240 25.95 -16.72 -2.33
CA LYS A 240 25.36 -17.53 -1.28
C LYS A 240 26.14 -17.30 0.02
N VAL A 241 25.44 -17.34 1.15
CA VAL A 241 26.00 -17.13 2.50
C VAL A 241 27.19 -18.07 2.80
N ASP A 242 27.26 -19.22 2.14
CA ASP A 242 28.35 -20.20 2.28
C ASP A 242 29.61 -19.92 1.43
N THR A 243 29.79 -18.67 0.96
CA THR A 243 30.93 -18.16 0.18
C THR A 243 31.04 -18.64 -1.27
N THR A 244 30.13 -19.49 -1.76
CA THR A 244 30.13 -19.88 -3.17
C THR A 244 29.51 -18.78 -4.05
N ILE A 245 30.30 -18.25 -5.00
CA ILE A 245 29.81 -17.31 -6.02
C ILE A 245 28.97 -18.09 -7.03
N ASP A 246 27.68 -17.77 -7.10
CA ASP A 246 26.73 -18.26 -8.09
C ASP A 246 26.20 -17.07 -8.91
N THR A 247 25.69 -17.32 -10.11
CA THR A 247 25.00 -16.28 -10.90
C THR A 247 23.56 -16.71 -11.07
N LEU A 248 22.65 -15.83 -10.64
CA LEU A 248 21.23 -16.06 -10.71
C LEU A 248 20.65 -15.25 -11.87
N ILE A 249 20.14 -15.95 -12.87
CA ILE A 249 19.31 -15.30 -13.89
C ILE A 249 17.87 -15.47 -13.45
N VAL A 250 17.26 -14.36 -12.99
CA VAL A 250 15.83 -14.33 -12.69
C VAL A 250 15.10 -14.00 -13.99
N ASN A 251 14.35 -14.97 -14.49
CA ASN A 251 13.45 -14.76 -15.62
C ASN A 251 12.07 -14.41 -15.05
N TRP A 252 11.62 -13.19 -15.33
CA TRP A 252 10.32 -12.71 -14.92
C TRP A 252 9.29 -13.12 -15.97
N ASP A 253 8.21 -13.74 -15.52
CA ASP A 253 7.11 -14.08 -16.40
C ASP A 253 6.13 -12.91 -16.57
N LYS A 254 5.03 -13.16 -17.28
CA LYS A 254 4.02 -12.13 -17.59
C LYS A 254 3.25 -11.66 -16.35
N GLN A 255 3.28 -12.39 -15.22
CA GLN A 255 2.54 -12.06 -14.00
C GLN A 255 3.23 -10.94 -13.21
N TRP A 256 4.55 -10.73 -13.42
CA TRP A 256 5.36 -9.76 -12.67
C TRP A 256 4.95 -8.29 -12.87
N LEU A 257 4.52 -7.90 -14.07
CA LEU A 257 4.12 -6.51 -14.35
C LEU A 257 2.79 -6.12 -13.69
N GLN A 258 1.96 -7.11 -13.34
CA GLN A 258 0.76 -6.89 -12.54
C GLN A 258 1.11 -6.64 -11.07
N VAL A 259 2.13 -7.31 -10.53
CA VAL A 259 2.62 -7.13 -9.14
C VAL A 259 3.36 -5.80 -8.93
N VAL A 260 4.12 -5.35 -9.93
CA VAL A 260 4.86 -4.07 -9.85
C VAL A 260 3.93 -2.86 -9.97
N ARG A 261 2.74 -3.05 -10.57
CA ARG A 261 1.72 -2.01 -10.74
C ARG A 261 0.55 -2.15 -9.76
N SER A 262 0.33 -3.33 -9.18
CA SER A 262 -0.60 -3.50 -8.08
C SER A 262 0.06 -2.95 -6.81
N THR A 263 -0.72 -2.26 -6.00
CA THR A 263 -0.33 -1.89 -4.63
C THR A 263 -0.37 -3.10 -3.68
N ILE A 264 -0.48 -4.32 -4.22
CA ILE A 264 -0.66 -5.59 -3.51
C ILE A 264 0.66 -6.36 -3.62
N PRO A 265 1.29 -6.78 -2.50
CA PRO A 265 2.45 -7.66 -2.54
C PRO A 265 1.99 -9.11 -2.73
N GLN A 266 1.54 -9.46 -3.94
CA GLN A 266 1.53 -10.88 -4.31
C GLN A 266 2.96 -11.34 -4.55
N LEU A 267 3.33 -12.49 -3.98
CA LEU A 267 4.65 -13.11 -4.19
C LEU A 267 4.77 -13.47 -5.68
N PRO A 268 5.66 -12.82 -6.45
CA PRO A 268 5.86 -13.22 -7.83
C PRO A 268 6.44 -14.65 -7.83
N THR A 269 5.83 -15.53 -8.62
CA THR A 269 6.49 -16.78 -8.98
C THR A 269 7.45 -16.49 -10.13
N GLY A 270 8.65 -17.05 -10.04
CA GLY A 270 9.69 -16.85 -11.04
C GLY A 270 10.46 -18.15 -11.22
N SER A 271 11.17 -18.26 -12.34
CA SER A 271 12.13 -19.34 -12.51
C SER A 271 13.53 -18.77 -12.44
N TYR A 272 14.40 -19.45 -11.71
CA TYR A 272 15.83 -19.14 -11.71
C TYR A 272 16.59 -20.19 -12.51
N GLN A 273 17.69 -19.74 -13.11
CA GLN A 273 18.69 -20.62 -13.71
C GLN A 273 20.03 -20.37 -13.02
N ARG A 274 20.66 -21.43 -12.51
CA ARG A 274 22.02 -21.39 -11.96
C ARG A 274 23.01 -21.50 -13.11
N SER A 275 23.94 -20.56 -13.22
CA SER A 275 24.91 -20.58 -14.33
C SER A 275 25.97 -21.68 -14.22
N LYS A 276 26.30 -22.13 -12.99
CA LYS A 276 27.53 -22.90 -12.73
C LYS A 276 27.43 -24.40 -12.99
N THR A 277 26.24 -24.95 -13.18
CA THR A 277 26.05 -26.41 -13.27
C THR A 277 25.85 -26.96 -14.69
N GLY A 278 25.96 -26.15 -15.75
CA GLY A 278 25.67 -26.61 -17.12
C GLY A 278 24.24 -27.14 -17.32
N SER A 279 23.40 -26.97 -16.31
CA SER A 279 22.05 -27.51 -16.24
C SER A 279 21.08 -26.46 -16.76
N SER A 280 20.41 -26.78 -17.87
CA SER A 280 19.26 -26.03 -18.39
C SER A 280 18.01 -26.17 -17.51
N ARG A 281 18.06 -26.95 -16.42
CA ARG A 281 16.91 -27.13 -15.52
C ARG A 281 16.61 -25.83 -14.77
N LYS A 282 15.41 -25.30 -15.05
CA LYS A 282 14.77 -24.23 -14.30
C LYS A 282 14.16 -24.82 -13.04
N GLY A 283 14.40 -24.21 -11.89
CA GLY A 283 13.68 -24.52 -10.66
C GLY A 283 12.57 -23.50 -10.43
N ASP A 284 11.37 -23.97 -10.10
CA ASP A 284 10.27 -23.11 -9.68
C ASP A 284 10.49 -22.66 -8.23
N ILE A 285 10.39 -21.36 -7.98
CA ILE A 285 10.63 -20.75 -6.67
C ILE A 285 9.62 -19.65 -6.39
N SER A 286 9.24 -19.52 -5.12
CA SER A 286 8.60 -18.31 -4.60
C SER A 286 9.68 -17.37 -4.07
N MET A 287 9.59 -16.08 -4.40
CA MET A 287 10.59 -15.07 -4.02
C MET A 287 9.97 -14.03 -3.10
N THR A 288 10.56 -13.81 -1.92
CA THR A 288 10.19 -12.71 -1.02
C THR A 288 11.30 -11.67 -1.02
N LEU A 289 10.98 -10.45 -1.45
CA LEU A 289 11.91 -9.32 -1.41
C LEU A 289 11.79 -8.62 -0.06
N ALA A 290 12.72 -8.86 0.87
CA ALA A 290 12.81 -8.07 2.08
C ALA A 290 13.41 -6.70 1.74
N LYS A 291 12.55 -5.66 1.69
CA LYS A 291 12.92 -4.31 1.25
C LYS A 291 13.99 -3.65 2.15
N SER A 292 14.14 -4.10 3.39
CA SER A 292 15.01 -3.50 4.41
C SER A 292 16.49 -3.89 4.31
N GLU A 293 16.85 -4.99 3.65
CA GLU A 293 18.22 -5.57 3.83
C GLU A 293 18.99 -5.85 2.52
N GLN A 294 18.47 -5.49 1.34
CA GLN A 294 19.05 -5.92 0.04
C GLN A 294 19.27 -7.44 -0.09
N LYS A 295 18.60 -8.20 0.77
CA LYS A 295 18.68 -9.65 0.90
C LYS A 295 17.51 -10.27 0.18
N LEU A 296 17.81 -11.14 -0.78
CA LEU A 296 16.80 -11.93 -1.48
C LEU A 296 16.69 -13.28 -0.79
N ILE A 297 15.52 -13.57 -0.23
CA ILE A 297 15.23 -14.85 0.38
C ILE A 297 14.37 -15.64 -0.60
N PHE A 298 14.91 -16.78 -1.02
CA PHE A 298 14.27 -17.72 -1.91
C PHE A 298 13.62 -18.78 -1.06
N ARG A 299 12.31 -18.99 -1.22
CA ARG A 299 11.61 -20.10 -0.57
C ARG A 299 11.20 -21.10 -1.64
N ARG A 300 11.79 -22.28 -1.56
CA ARG A 300 11.43 -23.44 -2.38
C ARG A 300 10.05 -23.94 -1.97
N ASN A 301 9.37 -24.65 -2.87
CA ASN A 301 8.04 -25.24 -2.62
C ASN A 301 8.06 -26.30 -1.51
N ASP A 302 9.22 -26.86 -1.18
CA ASP A 302 9.44 -27.77 -0.05
C ASP A 302 9.63 -27.06 1.30
N GLY A 303 9.53 -25.73 1.33
CA GLY A 303 9.68 -24.91 2.53
C GLY A 303 11.11 -24.49 2.85
N ALA A 304 12.13 -25.00 2.15
CA ALA A 304 13.51 -24.62 2.38
C ALA A 304 13.76 -23.16 1.95
N GLN A 305 14.45 -22.40 2.79
CA GLN A 305 14.85 -21.03 2.51
C GLN A 305 16.33 -20.96 2.14
N ILE A 306 16.65 -20.22 1.09
CA ILE A 306 18.02 -19.91 0.69
C ILE A 306 18.12 -18.38 0.62
N ALA A 307 18.94 -17.80 1.47
CA ALA A 307 19.24 -16.37 1.41
C ALA A 307 20.41 -16.11 0.47
N PHE A 308 20.29 -15.03 -0.31
CA PHE A 308 21.37 -14.52 -1.13
C PHE A 308 21.55 -13.04 -0.84
N ASP A 309 22.81 -12.66 -0.70
CA ASP A 309 23.20 -11.27 -0.58
C ASP A 309 23.50 -10.74 -1.99
N ARG A 310 22.98 -9.54 -2.28
CA ARG A 310 23.28 -8.86 -3.54
C ARG A 310 24.77 -8.53 -3.55
N VAL A 311 25.52 -9.20 -4.42
CA VAL A 311 26.90 -8.83 -4.69
C VAL A 311 26.85 -7.64 -5.61
N ASN A 312 27.32 -6.50 -5.13
CA ASN A 312 27.59 -5.40 -6.03
C ASN A 312 28.65 -5.87 -7.02
N ASN A 313 28.33 -5.86 -8.31
CA ASN A 313 29.29 -6.19 -9.35
C ASN A 313 30.52 -5.30 -9.14
N PRO A 314 31.73 -5.86 -8.95
CA PRO A 314 32.93 -5.08 -8.63
C PRO A 314 33.15 -3.94 -9.64
N LYS A 315 32.83 -4.17 -10.92
CA LYS A 315 32.91 -3.14 -11.97
C LYS A 315 31.89 -2.02 -11.80
N GLU A 316 30.71 -2.31 -11.25
CA GLU A 316 29.65 -1.32 -10.99
C GLU A 316 29.99 -0.48 -9.75
N THR A 317 30.53 -1.10 -8.69
CA THR A 317 31.07 -0.38 -7.53
C THR A 317 32.23 0.53 -7.90
N ASP A 318 33.18 0.05 -8.71
CA ASP A 318 34.30 0.88 -9.16
C ASP A 318 33.82 2.09 -9.98
N ARG A 319 32.83 1.88 -10.86
CA ARG A 319 32.24 2.96 -11.66
C ARG A 319 31.49 3.98 -10.78
N LEU A 320 30.76 3.52 -9.77
CA LEU A 320 30.07 4.38 -8.80
C LEU A 320 31.08 5.14 -7.93
N LYS A 321 32.13 4.47 -7.45
CA LYS A 321 33.23 5.07 -6.67
C LYS A 321 33.92 6.18 -7.46
N LEU A 322 34.21 5.94 -8.74
CA LEU A 322 34.80 6.94 -9.63
C LEU A 322 33.84 8.11 -9.90
N LYS A 323 32.54 7.86 -10.08
CA LYS A 323 31.52 8.91 -10.23
C LYS A 323 31.43 9.80 -8.99
N TYR A 324 31.36 9.21 -7.79
CA TYR A 324 31.31 9.95 -6.54
C TYR A 324 32.59 10.73 -6.27
N ARG A 325 33.77 10.15 -6.56
CA ARG A 325 35.06 10.86 -6.50
C ARG A 325 35.10 12.07 -7.41
N ARG A 326 34.74 11.89 -8.69
CA ARG A 326 34.74 12.98 -9.68
C ARG A 326 33.78 14.10 -9.28
N ASN A 327 32.56 13.75 -8.87
CA ASN A 327 31.57 14.74 -8.45
C ASN A 327 31.99 15.46 -7.15
N GLY A 328 32.59 14.73 -6.20
CA GLY A 328 33.10 15.32 -4.96
C GLY A 328 34.18 16.37 -5.21
N TRP A 329 35.19 16.04 -6.03
CA TRP A 329 36.24 16.97 -6.41
C TRP A 329 35.74 18.18 -7.19
N LEU A 330 34.81 17.98 -8.13
CA LEU A 330 34.25 19.07 -8.91
C LEU A 330 33.49 20.07 -8.02
N GLN A 331 32.75 19.59 -7.02
CA GLN A 331 32.06 20.45 -6.06
C GLN A 331 33.01 21.20 -5.13
N ILE A 332 34.09 20.54 -4.66
CA ILE A 332 35.12 21.21 -3.86
C ILE A 332 35.79 22.32 -4.67
N ALA A 333 36.19 22.03 -5.91
CA ALA A 333 36.81 23.03 -6.78
C ALA A 333 35.89 24.22 -7.05
N ALA A 334 34.62 23.97 -7.39
CA ALA A 334 33.61 25.01 -7.59
C ALA A 334 33.40 25.85 -6.31
N GLY A 335 33.36 25.20 -5.15
CA GLY A 335 33.23 25.87 -3.86
C GLY A 335 34.42 26.77 -3.52
N LEU A 336 35.65 26.32 -3.80
CA LEU A 336 36.87 27.13 -3.62
C LEU A 336 36.88 28.36 -4.54
N VAL A 337 36.45 28.21 -5.81
CA VAL A 337 36.32 29.34 -6.73
C VAL A 337 35.27 30.35 -6.24
N ALA A 338 34.12 29.87 -5.73
CA ALA A 338 33.09 30.74 -5.16
C ALA A 338 33.57 31.50 -3.91
N LEU A 339 34.35 30.85 -3.03
CA LEU A 339 34.96 31.51 -1.88
C LEU A 339 36.01 32.55 -2.30
N GLY A 340 36.87 32.22 -3.27
CA GLY A 340 37.89 33.13 -3.79
C GLY A 340 37.29 34.38 -4.44
N THR A 341 36.24 34.21 -5.26
CA THR A 341 35.52 35.33 -5.87
C THR A 341 34.81 36.20 -4.84
N SER A 342 34.23 35.59 -3.80
CA SER A 342 33.60 36.33 -2.69
C SER A 342 34.63 37.15 -1.90
N TYR A 343 35.77 36.55 -1.59
CA TYR A 343 36.87 37.25 -0.91
C TYR A 343 37.40 38.41 -1.75
N GLY A 344 37.62 38.19 -3.06
CA GLY A 344 38.02 39.26 -3.98
C GLY A 344 36.97 40.37 -4.12
N GLY A 345 35.68 40.03 -4.10
CA GLY A 345 34.60 41.02 -4.07
C GLY A 345 34.62 41.87 -2.80
N TYR A 346 34.85 41.24 -1.63
CA TYR A 346 34.96 41.95 -0.36
C TYR A 346 36.14 42.92 -0.32
N THR A 347 37.32 42.48 -0.77
CA THR A 347 38.53 43.34 -0.78
C THR A 347 38.37 44.54 -1.71
N ASN A 348 37.73 44.36 -2.87
CA ASN A 348 37.40 45.46 -3.77
C ASN A 348 36.40 46.45 -3.15
N LEU A 349 35.35 45.95 -2.48
CA LEU A 349 34.41 46.81 -1.75
C LEU A 349 35.10 47.60 -0.63
N GLN A 350 36.01 46.96 0.11
CA GLN A 350 36.79 47.62 1.16
C GLN A 350 37.68 48.74 0.59
N LYS A 351 38.36 48.48 -0.54
CA LYS A 351 39.18 49.49 -1.22
C LYS A 351 38.33 50.67 -1.70
N SER A 352 37.17 50.40 -2.28
CA SER A 352 36.21 51.42 -2.74
C SER A 352 35.72 52.27 -1.56
N TYR A 353 35.39 51.63 -0.43
CA TYR A 353 34.96 52.31 0.79
C TYR A 353 36.05 53.20 1.40
N ASN A 354 37.30 52.73 1.42
CA ASN A 354 38.43 53.52 1.91
C ASN A 354 38.66 54.76 1.02
N THR A 355 38.50 54.62 -0.30
CA THR A 355 38.58 55.73 -1.26
C THR A 355 37.47 56.75 -0.99
N TYR A 356 36.23 56.28 -0.85
CA TYR A 356 35.07 57.10 -0.48
C TYR A 356 35.31 57.91 0.81
N ASN A 357 35.82 57.28 1.87
CA ASN A 357 36.10 57.98 3.12
C ASN A 357 37.21 59.02 2.97
N GLY A 358 38.22 58.75 2.13
CA GLY A 358 39.29 59.70 1.84
C GLY A 358 38.76 60.94 1.11
N GLU A 359 37.90 60.76 0.10
CA GLU A 359 37.26 61.86 -0.63
C GLU A 359 36.33 62.66 0.28
N LEU A 360 35.56 61.99 1.14
CA LEU A 360 34.67 62.65 2.09
C LEU A 360 35.44 63.48 3.14
N ALA A 361 36.58 62.96 3.62
CA ALA A 361 37.45 63.70 4.53
C ALA A 361 38.01 64.96 3.86
N LYS A 362 38.42 64.87 2.59
CA LYS A 362 38.88 66.02 1.80
C LYS A 362 37.76 67.06 1.64
N LEU A 363 36.55 66.62 1.28
CA LEU A 363 35.39 67.50 1.13
C LEU A 363 35.03 68.21 2.44
N ASN A 364 35.05 67.49 3.56
CA ASN A 364 34.79 68.07 4.89
C ASN A 364 35.88 69.09 5.30
N ALA A 365 37.13 68.88 4.89
CA ALA A 365 38.21 69.85 5.12
C ALA A 365 38.02 71.12 4.27
N GLU A 366 37.68 70.98 2.99
CA GLU A 366 37.36 72.11 2.10
C GLU A 366 36.13 72.89 2.59
N TYR A 367 35.09 72.19 3.04
CA TYR A 367 33.91 72.79 3.64
C TYR A 367 34.23 73.57 4.92
N ALA A 368 35.15 73.07 5.76
CA ALA A 368 35.59 73.80 6.95
C ALA A 368 36.27 75.12 6.60
N ILE A 369 37.13 75.14 5.57
CA ILE A 369 37.78 76.37 5.08
C ILE A 369 36.74 77.35 4.52
N TRP A 370 35.83 76.87 3.66
CA TRP A 370 34.77 77.70 3.09
C TRP A 370 33.86 78.30 4.18
N LYS A 371 33.51 77.51 5.20
CA LYS A 371 32.70 77.95 6.33
C LYS A 371 33.37 79.07 7.12
N ASP A 372 34.67 78.96 7.37
CA ASP A 372 35.47 79.99 8.04
C ASP A 372 35.49 81.30 7.23
N LEU A 373 35.69 81.20 5.91
CA LEU A 373 35.72 82.36 5.01
C LEU A 373 34.37 83.04 4.81
N SER A 374 33.27 82.29 4.82
CA SER A 374 31.94 82.81 4.47
C SER A 374 31.14 83.36 5.66
N GLN A 375 31.61 83.17 6.90
CA GLN A 375 30.92 83.55 8.14
C GLN A 375 29.45 83.06 8.24
N GLN A 376 29.07 82.02 7.47
CA GLN A 376 27.68 81.54 7.47
C GLN A 376 27.36 80.69 8.71
N PRO A 377 26.23 80.93 9.39
CA PRO A 377 25.77 80.08 10.48
C PRO A 377 25.13 78.78 9.96
N ALA A 378 25.67 77.67 10.47
CA ALA A 378 25.08 76.33 10.56
C ALA A 378 24.92 75.48 9.28
N GLY A 379 25.90 74.61 9.06
CA GLY A 379 25.73 73.27 8.49
C GLY A 379 26.76 72.32 9.10
N ASN A 380 26.33 71.10 9.45
CA ASN A 380 27.23 70.07 9.98
C ASN A 380 28.04 69.43 8.83
N PRO A 381 29.29 69.00 9.08
CA PRO A 381 30.03 68.23 8.09
C PRO A 381 29.27 66.96 7.70
N VAL A 382 29.47 66.50 6.47
CA VAL A 382 28.82 65.28 5.99
C VAL A 382 29.36 64.09 6.78
N THR A 383 28.47 63.32 7.38
CA THR A 383 28.83 62.10 8.12
C THR A 383 29.12 60.96 7.14
N SER A 384 30.18 60.20 7.39
CA SER A 384 30.47 59.02 6.57
C SER A 384 29.38 57.97 6.75
N MET A 385 28.95 57.38 5.63
CA MET A 385 28.13 56.16 5.69
C MET A 385 28.99 55.05 6.27
N ASN A 386 28.40 54.20 7.12
CA ASN A 386 29.09 52.98 7.54
C ASN A 386 29.27 52.02 6.35
N PHE A 387 30.24 51.11 6.46
CA PHE A 387 30.56 50.15 5.39
C PHE A 387 29.34 49.36 4.90
N ASN A 388 28.45 48.94 5.82
CA ASN A 388 27.28 48.13 5.49
C ASN A 388 26.25 48.91 4.67
N SER A 389 26.08 50.21 4.94
CA SER A 389 25.21 51.09 4.17
C SER A 389 25.81 51.41 2.80
N TYR A 390 27.11 51.70 2.75
CA TYR A 390 27.83 52.00 1.49
C TYR A 390 27.84 50.80 0.53
N SER A 391 28.00 49.60 1.06
CA SER A 391 28.20 48.39 0.26
C SER A 391 26.90 47.71 -0.19
N ARG A 392 25.71 48.28 0.08
CA ARG A 392 24.44 47.79 -0.47
C ARG A 392 24.31 48.27 -1.92
N PRO A 393 24.17 47.39 -2.93
CA PRO A 393 23.80 45.96 -2.88
C PRO A 393 24.96 44.93 -2.97
N GLY A 394 26.20 45.35 -3.25
CA GLY A 394 27.34 44.47 -3.53
C GLY A 394 27.68 43.47 -2.41
N ILE A 395 27.45 43.83 -1.15
CA ILE A 395 27.75 42.96 0.00
C ILE A 395 26.89 41.68 0.02
N TYR A 396 25.67 41.72 -0.54
CA TYR A 396 24.81 40.53 -0.64
C TYR A 396 25.36 39.50 -1.64
N ALA A 397 25.96 39.96 -2.74
CA ALA A 397 26.60 39.07 -3.71
C ALA A 397 27.83 38.37 -3.09
N VAL A 398 28.61 39.11 -2.30
CA VAL A 398 29.78 38.58 -1.57
C VAL A 398 29.37 37.52 -0.54
N TYR A 399 28.35 37.79 0.29
CA TYR A 399 27.88 36.80 1.26
C TYR A 399 27.20 35.60 0.58
N GLY A 400 26.45 35.83 -0.50
CA GLY A 400 25.83 34.77 -1.29
C GLY A 400 26.86 33.81 -1.91
N GLY A 401 27.95 34.35 -2.47
CA GLY A 401 29.05 33.53 -2.96
C GLY A 401 29.76 32.77 -1.83
N GLY A 402 29.95 33.40 -0.66
CA GLY A 402 30.60 32.78 0.50
C GLY A 402 29.84 31.56 1.02
N THR A 403 28.53 31.74 1.24
CA THR A 403 27.63 30.68 1.73
C THR A 403 27.46 29.55 0.72
N THR A 404 27.28 29.88 -0.56
CA THR A 404 27.18 28.88 -1.63
C THR A 404 28.49 28.09 -1.77
N GLY A 405 29.63 28.77 -1.71
CA GLY A 405 30.95 28.15 -1.77
C GLY A 405 31.20 27.14 -0.65
N ALA A 406 30.90 27.51 0.60
CA ALA A 406 30.99 26.61 1.74
C ALA A 406 30.06 25.39 1.61
N GLY A 407 28.83 25.60 1.15
CA GLY A 407 27.87 24.51 0.92
C GLY A 407 28.35 23.49 -0.11
N LEU A 408 28.96 23.95 -1.21
CA LEU A 408 29.53 23.09 -2.25
C LEU A 408 30.71 22.26 -1.72
N ILE A 409 31.60 22.84 -0.91
CA ILE A 409 32.72 22.11 -0.30
C ILE A 409 32.21 21.00 0.61
N LEU A 410 31.26 21.31 1.51
CA LEU A 410 30.69 20.31 2.43
C LEU A 410 29.99 19.18 1.69
N ASN A 411 29.24 19.48 0.62
CA ASN A 411 28.61 18.45 -0.20
C ASN A 411 29.66 17.60 -0.93
N GLY A 412 30.71 18.22 -1.45
CA GLY A 412 31.81 17.53 -2.12
C GLY A 412 32.53 16.54 -1.20
N ILE A 413 32.83 16.95 0.05
CA ILE A 413 33.41 16.08 1.09
C ILE A 413 32.48 14.89 1.37
N ARG A 414 31.17 15.10 1.52
CA ARG A 414 30.20 14.02 1.72
C ARG A 414 30.22 13.01 0.57
N GLN A 415 30.36 13.45 -0.68
CA GLN A 415 30.46 12.56 -1.84
C GLN A 415 31.77 11.74 -1.80
N LEU A 416 32.89 12.35 -1.39
CA LEU A 416 34.16 11.63 -1.23
C LEU A 416 34.09 10.57 -0.12
N ILE A 417 33.44 10.88 1.02
CA ILE A 417 33.21 9.91 2.10
C ILE A 417 32.34 8.75 1.60
N LYS A 418 31.26 9.03 0.85
CA LYS A 418 30.44 7.98 0.22
C LYS A 418 31.26 7.09 -0.71
N ALA A 419 32.19 7.66 -1.48
CA ALA A 419 33.09 6.90 -2.32
C ALA A 419 34.09 6.05 -1.51
N GLY A 420 34.45 6.45 -0.29
CA GLY A 420 35.32 5.65 0.59
C GLY A 420 34.60 4.49 1.27
N LYS A 421 33.29 4.62 1.52
CA LYS A 421 32.45 3.57 2.11
C LYS A 421 31.99 2.50 1.11
N LEU A 422 31.96 2.84 -0.18
CA LEU A 422 31.80 1.90 -1.30
C LEU A 422 33.14 1.24 -1.61
#